data_AF-A0A947HJA2-F1
#
_entry.id   AF-A0A947HJA2-F1
#
_cell.length_a   1.000
_cell.length_b   1.000
_cell.length_c   1.000
_cell.angle_alpha   90.00
_cell.angle_beta   90.00
_cell.angle_gamma   90.00
#
_symmetry.space_group_name_H-M   'P 1'
#
loop_
_entity.id
_entity.type
_entity.pdbx_description
1 polymer ?
#
loop_
_entity_poly.entity_id
_entity_poly.type
_entity_poly.pdbx_seq_one_letter_code
_entity_poly.pdbx_strand_id
1 'polypeptide(L)'
;MQSSSVAGTDTGKTRYNNEDSFFADDTSGLYAVADGVGGANAGEMASRLFVDVVGEYREAFSQALSSRGDDATVRRELLALMDQLFQRATDRIYQLSQKNPDYRGMATTGIVLAVGPRGAVLGHVGDSRAYLLRGDEAQRLTVDHTLAQEMVSQGLLQPQEVENFAHKNVLARAVGQLPSVRVDTAWLDIAEGDRVLLCSDGLYRYFTDVELAGVVSEGVSAAIDAANAAGGLDNVTAVIVSAESGSASRRRDVGLHTQSKVMAIQNLFLFKYLNYQEMVSVLKVVYERHFAPGEVICREGDRGDAMFIVFGGAVDVSRGAVHLTTVGPGGHFGEVAFMDGQPRSATAIAREPTTVLVIDRNDFHALTRT
;
A
#
# COMPACT_ATOMS: atom_id res chain seq x y z
N MET A 1 2.37 -4.06 -19.37
CA MET A 1 2.38 -5.07 -18.31
C MET A 1 0.99 -5.65 -18.26
N GLN A 2 0.87 -6.95 -18.52
CA GLN A 2 -0.35 -7.69 -18.25
C GLN A 2 -0.16 -8.34 -16.87
N SER A 3 -1.21 -8.48 -16.10
CA SER A 3 -1.17 -9.25 -14.85
C SER A 3 -1.97 -10.52 -15.01
N SER A 4 -1.48 -11.59 -14.43
CA SER A 4 -2.22 -12.84 -14.29
C SER A 4 -2.37 -13.16 -12.81
N SER A 5 -3.42 -13.87 -12.45
CA SER A 5 -3.64 -14.23 -11.05
C SER A 5 -4.03 -15.68 -10.85
N VAL A 6 -3.65 -16.20 -9.68
CA VAL A 6 -4.17 -17.46 -9.14
C VAL A 6 -4.76 -17.14 -7.79
N ALA A 7 -5.97 -17.61 -7.54
CA ALA A 7 -6.70 -17.36 -6.31
C ALA A 7 -7.27 -18.66 -5.74
N GLY A 8 -7.45 -18.70 -4.42
CA GLY A 8 -8.04 -19.82 -3.73
C GLY A 8 -8.54 -19.40 -2.36
N THR A 9 -9.57 -20.09 -1.90
CA THR A 9 -10.14 -19.93 -0.56
C THR A 9 -10.59 -21.30 -0.05
N ASP A 10 -10.44 -21.53 1.25
CA ASP A 10 -10.90 -22.74 1.92
C ASP A 10 -11.44 -22.38 3.30
N THR A 11 -12.49 -23.09 3.74
CA THR A 11 -13.14 -22.85 5.03
C THR A 11 -12.21 -23.15 6.21
N GLY A 12 -11.15 -23.95 6.01
CA GLY A 12 -10.33 -24.48 7.08
C GLY A 12 -10.95 -25.74 7.69
N LYS A 13 -10.26 -26.28 8.71
CA LYS A 13 -10.64 -27.55 9.35
C LYS A 13 -11.61 -27.40 10.52
N THR A 14 -11.68 -26.22 11.12
CA THR A 14 -12.43 -25.98 12.37
C THR A 14 -13.67 -25.12 12.19
N ARG A 15 -13.72 -24.28 11.16
CA ARG A 15 -14.86 -23.39 10.89
C ARG A 15 -15.95 -24.12 10.12
N TYR A 16 -17.20 -23.73 10.35
CA TYR A 16 -18.37 -24.27 9.64
C TYR A 16 -18.74 -23.46 8.40
N ASN A 17 -18.29 -22.20 8.34
CA ASN A 17 -18.61 -21.26 7.28
C ASN A 17 -17.35 -20.52 6.86
N ASN A 18 -17.31 -20.10 5.60
CA ASN A 18 -16.23 -19.29 5.07
C ASN A 18 -16.66 -17.81 5.05
N GLU A 19 -16.08 -17.04 5.96
CA GLU A 19 -16.27 -15.59 6.10
C GLU A 19 -15.26 -14.80 5.28
N ASP A 20 -14.28 -15.45 4.65
CA ASP A 20 -13.40 -14.80 3.68
C ASP A 20 -14.09 -14.63 2.33
N SER A 21 -13.65 -13.63 1.58
CA SER A 21 -13.99 -13.43 0.18
C SER A 21 -12.81 -12.84 -0.58
N PHE A 22 -12.72 -13.11 -1.88
CA PHE A 22 -11.72 -12.52 -2.75
C PHE A 22 -12.33 -12.03 -4.05
N PHE A 23 -11.65 -11.08 -4.70
CA PHE A 23 -11.92 -10.61 -6.05
C PHE A 23 -10.64 -10.74 -6.87
N ALA A 24 -10.72 -11.27 -8.08
CA ALA A 24 -9.59 -11.32 -8.99
C ALA A 24 -10.07 -11.14 -10.43
N ASP A 25 -9.65 -10.05 -11.06
CA ASP A 25 -9.97 -9.75 -12.46
C ASP A 25 -8.73 -9.25 -13.19
N ASP A 26 -8.09 -10.18 -13.91
CA ASP A 26 -6.92 -9.92 -14.74
C ASP A 26 -7.19 -8.91 -15.87
N THR A 27 -8.46 -8.71 -16.26
CA THR A 27 -8.83 -7.76 -17.32
C THR A 27 -8.80 -6.32 -16.82
N SER A 28 -9.31 -6.06 -15.61
CA SER A 28 -9.25 -4.74 -14.99
C SER A 28 -7.94 -4.49 -14.25
N GLY A 29 -7.18 -5.55 -13.93
CA GLY A 29 -5.98 -5.47 -13.10
C GLY A 29 -6.30 -5.26 -11.62
N LEU A 30 -7.52 -5.59 -11.17
CA LEU A 30 -8.01 -5.34 -9.82
C LEU A 30 -8.17 -6.64 -9.04
N TYR A 31 -7.63 -6.66 -7.82
CA TYR A 31 -7.57 -7.83 -6.96
C TYR A 31 -7.88 -7.45 -5.52
N ALA A 32 -8.54 -8.31 -4.77
CA ALA A 32 -8.82 -8.08 -3.36
C ALA A 32 -8.93 -9.36 -2.55
N VAL A 33 -8.63 -9.26 -1.26
CA VAL A 33 -8.96 -10.25 -0.22
C VAL A 33 -9.63 -9.50 0.93
N ALA A 34 -10.64 -10.12 1.52
CA ALA A 34 -11.40 -9.60 2.65
C ALA A 34 -11.73 -10.75 3.61
N ASP A 35 -11.46 -10.54 4.88
CA ASP A 35 -11.75 -11.46 5.99
C ASP A 35 -12.87 -10.84 6.84
N GLY A 36 -14.02 -11.49 6.78
CA GLY A 36 -15.24 -11.01 7.41
C GLY A 36 -15.24 -11.26 8.91
N VAL A 37 -15.46 -10.20 9.69
CA VAL A 37 -15.57 -10.29 11.15
C VAL A 37 -17.00 -10.00 11.60
N GLY A 38 -17.54 -10.89 12.43
CA GLY A 38 -18.88 -10.78 12.97
C GLY A 38 -19.31 -12.07 13.68
N GLY A 39 -20.49 -12.06 14.29
CA GLY A 39 -21.12 -13.31 14.72
C GLY A 39 -21.82 -13.99 13.54
N ALA A 40 -21.92 -15.32 13.53
CA ALA A 40 -22.67 -16.10 12.52
C ALA A 40 -22.47 -15.59 11.07
N ASN A 41 -23.54 -15.43 10.27
CA ASN A 41 -23.45 -15.06 8.84
C ASN A 41 -23.07 -13.59 8.57
N ALA A 42 -22.77 -12.81 9.63
CA ALA A 42 -22.52 -11.38 9.50
C ALA A 42 -21.15 -11.08 8.86
N GLY A 43 -20.11 -11.86 9.20
CA GLY A 43 -18.77 -11.71 8.61
C GLY A 43 -18.77 -12.04 7.11
N GLU A 44 -19.31 -13.21 6.76
CA GLU A 44 -19.54 -13.65 5.37
C GLU A 44 -20.27 -12.59 4.53
N MET A 45 -21.31 -11.94 5.08
CA MET A 45 -22.02 -10.87 4.37
C MET A 45 -21.14 -9.63 4.17
N ALA A 46 -20.37 -9.24 5.19
CA ALA A 46 -19.51 -8.05 5.13
C ALA A 46 -18.39 -8.19 4.10
N SER A 47 -17.66 -9.32 4.10
CA SER A 47 -16.56 -9.58 3.16
C SER A 47 -17.06 -9.71 1.72
N ARG A 48 -18.21 -10.36 1.50
CA ARG A 48 -18.87 -10.40 0.19
C ARG A 48 -19.25 -9.03 -0.32
N LEU A 49 -19.90 -8.24 0.53
CA LEU A 49 -20.30 -6.89 0.16
C LEU A 49 -19.10 -5.99 -0.16
N PHE A 50 -17.97 -6.21 0.50
CA PHE A 50 -16.71 -5.53 0.18
C PHE A 50 -16.23 -5.90 -1.23
N VAL A 51 -16.12 -7.20 -1.56
CA VAL A 51 -15.65 -7.62 -2.89
C VAL A 51 -16.63 -7.27 -4.01
N ASP A 52 -17.94 -7.21 -3.73
CA ASP A 52 -18.95 -6.70 -4.66
C ASP A 52 -18.68 -5.23 -5.00
N VAL A 53 -18.39 -4.40 -3.99
CA VAL A 53 -18.02 -2.99 -4.19
C VAL A 53 -16.69 -2.89 -4.95
N VAL A 54 -15.70 -3.73 -4.67
CA VAL A 54 -14.46 -3.79 -5.49
C VAL A 54 -14.80 -4.03 -6.96
N GLY A 55 -15.69 -4.99 -7.24
CA GLY A 55 -16.14 -5.32 -8.59
C GLY A 55 -16.91 -4.20 -9.30
N GLU A 56 -17.58 -3.31 -8.56
CA GLU A 56 -18.23 -2.09 -9.10
C GLU A 56 -17.21 -1.06 -9.60
N TYR A 57 -16.00 -1.04 -9.03
CA TYR A 57 -14.94 -0.09 -9.36
C TYR A 57 -14.00 -0.58 -10.48
N ARG A 58 -14.18 -1.80 -11.00
CA ARG A 58 -13.30 -2.41 -12.03
C ARG A 58 -13.09 -1.51 -13.25
N GLU A 59 -14.14 -0.84 -13.73
CA GLU A 59 -14.08 0.00 -14.92
C GLU A 59 -13.33 1.32 -14.65
N ALA A 60 -13.53 1.91 -13.47
CA ALA A 60 -12.84 3.12 -13.05
C ALA A 60 -11.32 2.87 -12.89
N PHE A 61 -10.94 1.77 -12.23
CA PHE A 61 -9.53 1.38 -12.13
C PHE A 61 -8.92 1.05 -13.48
N SER A 62 -9.60 0.27 -14.33
CA SER A 62 -9.10 -0.07 -15.67
C SER A 62 -8.83 1.19 -16.52
N GLN A 63 -9.72 2.19 -16.45
CA GLN A 63 -9.55 3.48 -17.12
C GLN A 63 -8.36 4.27 -16.55
N ALA A 64 -8.26 4.40 -15.22
CA ALA A 64 -7.18 5.13 -14.58
C ALA A 64 -5.81 4.49 -14.84
N LEU A 65 -5.71 3.16 -14.76
CA LEU A 65 -4.48 2.40 -15.07
C LEU A 65 -4.05 2.54 -16.54
N SER A 66 -5.02 2.71 -17.45
CA SER A 66 -4.78 2.89 -18.89
C SER A 66 -4.63 4.36 -19.31
N SER A 67 -4.79 5.30 -18.38
CA SER A 67 -4.71 6.74 -18.65
C SER A 67 -3.38 7.11 -19.27
N ARG A 68 -3.38 8.08 -20.20
CA ARG A 68 -2.16 8.61 -20.86
C ARG A 68 -1.56 9.83 -20.15
N GLY A 69 -2.07 10.20 -18.98
CA GLY A 69 -1.51 11.28 -18.15
C GLY A 69 -0.07 11.02 -17.70
N ASP A 70 0.54 12.02 -17.07
CA ASP A 70 1.84 11.85 -16.39
C ASP A 70 1.71 10.94 -15.16
N ASP A 71 2.81 10.33 -14.73
CA ASP A 71 2.82 9.32 -13.67
C ASP A 71 2.30 9.85 -12.32
N ALA A 72 2.57 11.12 -12.00
CA ALA A 72 2.12 11.71 -10.73
C ALA A 72 0.59 11.92 -10.73
N THR A 73 0.03 12.34 -11.86
CA THR A 73 -1.42 12.48 -12.02
C THR A 73 -2.14 11.15 -11.93
N VAL A 74 -1.65 10.13 -12.64
CA VAL A 74 -2.23 8.77 -12.60
C VAL A 74 -2.14 8.18 -11.19
N ARG A 75 -0.99 8.34 -10.51
CA ARG A 75 -0.84 7.89 -9.11
C ARG A 75 -1.84 8.56 -8.18
N ARG A 76 -2.00 9.89 -8.24
CA ARG A 76 -2.99 10.61 -7.41
C ARG A 76 -4.42 10.14 -7.68
N GLU A 77 -4.78 9.93 -8.94
CA GLU A 77 -6.11 9.44 -9.33
C GLU A 77 -6.36 8.04 -8.76
N LEU A 78 -5.40 7.12 -8.89
CA LEU A 78 -5.50 5.76 -8.36
C LEU A 78 -5.59 5.73 -6.83
N LEU A 79 -4.82 6.56 -6.13
CA LEU A 79 -4.90 6.69 -4.67
C LEU A 79 -6.26 7.25 -4.23
N ALA A 80 -6.81 8.23 -4.94
CA ALA A 80 -8.13 8.76 -4.67
C ALA A 80 -9.25 7.73 -4.95
N LEU A 81 -9.15 6.98 -6.05
CA LEU A 81 -10.09 5.88 -6.35
C LEU A 81 -10.04 4.79 -5.28
N MET A 82 -8.85 4.47 -4.76
CA MET A 82 -8.69 3.52 -3.67
C MET A 82 -9.39 4.00 -2.40
N ASP A 83 -9.19 5.25 -1.98
CA ASP A 83 -9.91 5.80 -0.82
C ASP A 83 -11.43 5.78 -1.05
N GLN A 84 -11.91 6.24 -2.22
CA GLN A 84 -13.33 6.22 -2.56
C GLN A 84 -13.95 4.82 -2.50
N LEU A 85 -13.26 3.80 -3.00
CA LEU A 85 -13.71 2.40 -2.94
C LEU A 85 -13.91 1.97 -1.49
N PHE A 86 -12.92 2.19 -0.63
CA PHE A 86 -13.01 1.79 0.79
C PHE A 86 -14.06 2.60 1.55
N GLN A 87 -14.22 3.90 1.27
CA GLN A 87 -15.31 4.69 1.86
C GLN A 87 -16.69 4.18 1.42
N ARG A 88 -16.83 3.83 0.14
CA ARG A 88 -18.08 3.28 -0.42
C ARG A 88 -18.43 1.93 0.19
N ALA A 89 -17.44 1.05 0.33
CA ALA A 89 -17.63 -0.25 0.98
C ALA A 89 -17.99 -0.07 2.47
N THR A 90 -17.31 0.84 3.17
CA THR A 90 -17.59 1.18 4.57
C THR A 90 -19.01 1.67 4.75
N ASP A 91 -19.46 2.64 3.95
CA ASP A 91 -20.84 3.14 4.03
C ASP A 91 -21.85 2.01 3.78
N ARG A 92 -21.64 1.17 2.77
CA ARG A 92 -22.60 0.12 2.43
C ARG A 92 -22.72 -0.95 3.52
N ILE A 93 -21.59 -1.39 4.08
CA ILE A 93 -21.53 -2.37 5.18
C ILE A 93 -22.14 -1.73 6.44
N TYR A 94 -21.71 -0.54 6.82
CA TYR A 94 -22.23 0.15 7.99
C TYR A 94 -23.76 0.39 7.90
N GLN A 95 -24.27 0.85 6.76
CA GLN A 95 -25.72 1.07 6.62
C GLN A 95 -26.52 -0.24 6.71
N LEU A 96 -25.98 -1.35 6.20
CA LEU A 96 -26.63 -2.64 6.29
C LEU A 96 -26.61 -3.19 7.74
N SER A 97 -25.51 -2.99 8.47
CA SER A 97 -25.39 -3.41 9.88
C SER A 97 -26.37 -2.67 10.79
N GLN A 98 -26.66 -1.40 10.46
CA GLN A 98 -27.58 -0.56 11.22
C GLN A 98 -29.06 -0.87 10.92
N LYS A 99 -29.36 -1.40 9.74
CA LYS A 99 -30.74 -1.72 9.30
C LYS A 99 -31.16 -3.13 9.67
N ASN A 100 -30.22 -4.07 9.75
CA ASN A 100 -30.52 -5.47 10.06
C ASN A 100 -29.90 -5.88 11.41
N PRO A 101 -30.72 -6.19 12.43
CA PRO A 101 -30.24 -6.70 13.72
C PRO A 101 -29.33 -7.93 13.62
N ASP A 102 -29.54 -8.79 12.62
CA ASP A 102 -28.74 -10.01 12.41
C ASP A 102 -27.31 -9.71 11.93
N TYR A 103 -27.07 -8.50 11.42
CA TYR A 103 -25.78 -8.03 10.91
C TYR A 103 -25.14 -6.98 11.82
N ARG A 104 -25.64 -6.85 13.06
CA ARG A 104 -25.15 -5.85 13.99
C ARG A 104 -23.66 -6.03 14.26
N GLY A 105 -22.90 -4.97 14.03
CA GLY A 105 -21.46 -4.97 14.24
C GLY A 105 -20.66 -5.74 13.19
N MET A 106 -21.28 -6.15 12.07
CA MET A 106 -20.53 -6.74 10.97
C MET A 106 -19.48 -5.76 10.45
N ALA A 107 -18.29 -6.28 10.16
CA ALA A 107 -17.21 -5.56 9.52
C ALA A 107 -16.36 -6.57 8.76
N THR A 108 -15.36 -6.09 8.04
CA THR A 108 -14.41 -6.95 7.33
C THR A 108 -13.06 -6.26 7.27
N THR A 109 -11.99 -7.03 7.15
CA THR A 109 -10.74 -6.51 6.60
C THR A 109 -10.94 -6.19 5.12
N GLY A 110 -9.99 -5.48 4.53
CA GLY A 110 -9.95 -5.28 3.09
C GLY A 110 -8.54 -4.97 2.66
N ILE A 111 -7.99 -5.80 1.77
CA ILE A 111 -6.76 -5.50 1.05
C ILE A 111 -7.04 -5.56 -0.44
N VAL A 112 -6.69 -4.48 -1.15
CA VAL A 112 -6.98 -4.30 -2.57
C VAL A 112 -5.69 -3.93 -3.29
N LEU A 113 -5.41 -4.60 -4.39
CA LEU A 113 -4.29 -4.31 -5.27
C LEU A 113 -4.84 -3.97 -6.66
N ALA A 114 -4.46 -2.82 -7.20
CA ALA A 114 -4.67 -2.51 -8.60
C ALA A 114 -3.31 -2.44 -9.32
N VAL A 115 -3.12 -3.29 -10.32
CA VAL A 115 -1.86 -3.45 -11.07
C VAL A 115 -2.07 -2.99 -12.50
N GLY A 116 -1.15 -2.16 -13.00
CA GLY A 116 -1.17 -1.71 -14.40
C GLY A 116 0.22 -1.55 -15.00
N PRO A 117 0.30 -1.01 -16.23
CA PRO A 117 1.55 -0.91 -16.97
C PRO A 117 2.68 -0.13 -16.29
N ARG A 118 2.33 0.79 -15.37
CA ARG A 118 3.29 1.73 -14.76
C ARG A 118 3.72 1.34 -13.35
N GLY A 119 2.99 0.44 -12.70
CA GLY A 119 3.16 0.06 -11.31
C GLY A 119 1.85 -0.44 -10.72
N ALA A 120 1.78 -0.51 -9.39
CA ALA A 120 0.57 -0.90 -8.69
C ALA A 120 0.26 0.02 -7.51
N VAL A 121 -1.02 0.08 -7.14
CA VAL A 121 -1.48 0.72 -5.91
C VAL A 121 -2.09 -0.33 -5.00
N LEU A 122 -1.74 -0.27 -3.72
CA LEU A 122 -2.26 -1.10 -2.65
C LEU A 122 -3.12 -0.22 -1.72
N GLY A 123 -4.30 -0.71 -1.36
CA GLY A 123 -5.13 -0.17 -0.29
C GLY A 123 -5.36 -1.24 0.78
N HIS A 124 -5.29 -0.86 2.06
CA HIS A 124 -5.30 -1.80 3.18
C HIS A 124 -6.04 -1.27 4.40
N VAL A 125 -6.92 -2.10 4.96
CA VAL A 125 -7.62 -1.96 6.25
C VAL A 125 -7.73 -3.34 6.91
N GLY A 126 -7.50 -3.43 8.22
CA GLY A 126 -7.50 -4.71 8.94
C GLY A 126 -6.11 -5.34 9.05
N ASP A 127 -6.05 -6.67 9.13
CA ASP A 127 -4.84 -7.48 9.30
C ASP A 127 -4.66 -8.55 8.21
N SER A 128 -5.46 -8.50 7.13
CA SER A 128 -5.10 -9.20 5.90
C SER A 128 -3.85 -8.57 5.30
N ARG A 129 -2.93 -9.38 4.76
CA ARG A 129 -1.58 -8.93 4.43
C ARG A 129 -1.27 -9.00 2.95
N ALA A 130 -0.44 -8.06 2.50
CA ALA A 130 0.23 -8.14 1.20
C ALA A 130 1.72 -8.41 1.37
N TYR A 131 2.27 -9.23 0.48
CA TYR A 131 3.70 -9.52 0.39
C TYR A 131 4.18 -9.35 -1.05
N LEU A 132 5.35 -8.74 -1.23
CA LEU A 132 6.10 -8.80 -2.48
C LEU A 132 6.98 -10.05 -2.46
N LEU A 133 6.77 -10.94 -3.43
CA LEU A 133 7.52 -12.18 -3.60
C LEU A 133 8.56 -11.98 -4.70
N ARG A 134 9.85 -12.07 -4.32
CA ARG A 134 10.97 -11.94 -5.26
C ARG A 134 12.04 -12.97 -4.94
N GLY A 135 12.27 -13.90 -5.86
CA GLY A 135 13.10 -15.07 -5.59
C GLY A 135 12.51 -15.89 -4.44
N ASP A 136 13.33 -16.15 -3.43
CA ASP A 136 12.96 -16.91 -2.23
C ASP A 136 12.57 -16.02 -1.03
N GLU A 137 12.34 -14.73 -1.27
CA GLU A 137 11.97 -13.76 -0.24
C GLU A 137 10.50 -13.33 -0.36
N ALA A 138 9.80 -13.27 0.77
CA ALA A 138 8.50 -12.63 0.91
C ALA A 138 8.64 -11.38 1.78
N GLN A 139 8.62 -10.21 1.16
CA GLN A 139 8.68 -8.93 1.87
C GLN A 139 7.26 -8.45 2.19
N ARG A 140 6.92 -8.38 3.47
CA ARG A 140 5.64 -7.84 3.93
C ARG A 140 5.49 -6.35 3.58
N LEU A 141 4.35 -5.98 2.99
CA LEU A 141 4.04 -4.63 2.52
C LEU A 141 3.09 -3.87 3.45
N THR A 142 2.30 -4.57 4.26
CA THR A 142 1.30 -3.99 5.17
C THR A 142 1.72 -4.08 6.63
N VAL A 143 1.18 -3.20 7.46
CA VAL A 143 1.26 -3.28 8.93
C VAL A 143 -0.15 -3.53 9.43
N ASP A 144 -0.34 -4.52 10.30
CA ASP A 144 -1.69 -4.91 10.73
C ASP A 144 -2.36 -3.79 11.53
N HIS A 145 -3.66 -3.63 11.34
CA HIS A 145 -4.46 -2.70 12.11
C HIS A 145 -5.12 -3.39 13.32
N THR A 146 -4.31 -4.08 14.12
CA THR A 146 -4.74 -4.71 15.38
C THR A 146 -4.44 -3.83 16.58
N LEU A 147 -5.18 -4.01 17.67
CA LEU A 147 -4.95 -3.34 18.94
C LEU A 147 -3.52 -3.55 19.44
N ALA A 148 -2.99 -4.77 19.32
CA ALA A 148 -1.61 -5.05 19.71
C ALA A 148 -0.60 -4.25 18.90
N GLN A 149 -0.79 -4.15 17.58
CA GLN A 149 0.10 -3.40 16.72
C GLN A 149 0.04 -1.88 17.01
N GLU A 150 -1.14 -1.34 17.34
CA GLU A 150 -1.28 0.04 17.80
C GLU A 150 -0.56 0.26 19.14
N MET A 151 -0.72 -0.64 20.12
CA MET A 151 0.00 -0.56 21.39
C MET A 151 1.52 -0.61 21.21
N VAL A 152 2.01 -1.42 20.27
CA VAL A 152 3.44 -1.45 19.92
C VAL A 152 3.89 -0.12 19.35
N SER A 153 3.14 0.45 18.41
CA SER A 153 3.49 1.77 17.82
C SER A 153 3.53 2.91 18.85
N GLN A 154 2.74 2.80 19.92
CA GLN A 154 2.72 3.77 21.03
C GLN A 154 3.76 3.47 22.13
N GLY A 155 4.55 2.39 21.99
CA GLY A 155 5.51 1.95 23.01
C GLY A 155 4.88 1.36 24.28
N LEU A 156 3.58 1.05 24.24
CA LEU A 156 2.82 0.46 25.35
C LEU A 156 2.95 -1.06 25.43
N LEU A 157 3.42 -1.70 24.35
CA LEU A 157 3.67 -3.12 24.25
C LEU A 157 4.97 -3.36 23.48
N GLN A 158 5.84 -4.27 23.93
CA GLN A 158 7.04 -4.61 23.17
C GLN A 158 6.67 -5.56 22.01
N PRO A 159 7.34 -5.48 20.84
CA PRO A 159 7.06 -6.37 19.71
C PRO A 159 7.09 -7.86 20.07
N GLN A 160 7.99 -8.27 20.98
CA GLN A 160 8.13 -9.66 21.41
C GLN A 160 6.97 -10.12 22.33
N GLU A 161 6.21 -9.19 22.89
CA GLU A 161 5.09 -9.48 23.80
C GLU A 161 3.76 -9.69 23.04
N VAL A 162 3.69 -9.29 21.77
CA VAL A 162 2.48 -9.37 20.93
C VAL A 162 1.93 -10.80 20.87
N GLU A 163 2.80 -11.80 20.71
CA GLU A 163 2.35 -13.19 20.54
C GLU A 163 1.60 -13.75 21.76
N ASN A 164 1.92 -13.24 22.95
CA ASN A 164 1.31 -13.65 24.22
C ASN A 164 0.19 -12.70 24.66
N PHE A 165 -0.09 -11.64 23.89
CA PHE A 165 -1.12 -10.69 24.24
C PHE A 165 -2.52 -11.26 23.94
N ALA A 166 -3.38 -11.27 24.96
CA ALA A 166 -4.71 -11.91 24.87
C ALA A 166 -5.61 -11.34 23.75
N HIS A 167 -5.39 -10.07 23.37
CA HIS A 167 -6.18 -9.37 22.34
C HIS A 167 -5.36 -9.11 21.07
N LYS A 168 -4.38 -9.97 20.76
CA LYS A 168 -3.48 -9.77 19.62
C LYS A 168 -4.16 -9.70 18.25
N ASN A 169 -5.27 -10.41 18.09
CA ASN A 169 -6.07 -10.44 16.86
C ASN A 169 -7.28 -9.48 16.91
N VAL A 170 -7.40 -8.63 17.94
CA VAL A 170 -8.51 -7.65 17.98
C VAL A 170 -8.21 -6.55 16.98
N LEU A 171 -9.04 -6.44 15.94
CA LEU A 171 -8.94 -5.36 14.96
C LEU A 171 -9.22 -4.01 15.61
N ALA A 172 -8.27 -3.08 15.46
CA ALA A 172 -8.44 -1.67 15.78
C ALA A 172 -9.06 -0.89 14.61
N ARG A 173 -8.93 -1.41 13.37
CA ARG A 173 -9.55 -0.83 12.18
C ARG A 173 -10.13 -1.91 11.28
N ALA A 174 -11.43 -1.79 10.97
CA ALA A 174 -12.11 -2.66 10.02
C ALA A 174 -13.08 -1.86 9.13
N VAL A 175 -13.33 -2.34 7.92
CA VAL A 175 -14.25 -1.74 6.95
C VAL A 175 -15.69 -1.96 7.42
N GLY A 176 -16.47 -0.88 7.49
CA GLY A 176 -17.88 -0.93 7.91
C GLY A 176 -18.13 -0.97 9.42
N GLN A 177 -17.08 -1.03 10.24
CA GLN A 177 -17.19 -0.96 11.71
C GLN A 177 -17.68 0.41 12.18
N LEU A 178 -17.26 1.47 11.49
CA LEU A 178 -17.62 2.86 11.72
C LEU A 178 -18.18 3.47 10.41
N PRO A 179 -18.84 4.64 10.44
CA PRO A 179 -19.37 5.29 9.23
C PRO A 179 -18.32 5.69 8.19
N SER A 180 -17.05 5.78 8.58
CA SER A 180 -15.91 6.04 7.71
C SER A 180 -14.69 5.29 8.22
N VAL A 181 -13.70 5.10 7.35
CA VAL A 181 -12.48 4.35 7.67
C VAL A 181 -11.24 5.09 7.20
N ARG A 182 -10.14 4.99 7.95
CA ARG A 182 -8.84 5.44 7.46
C ARG A 182 -8.22 4.33 6.61
N VAL A 183 -7.85 4.64 5.38
CA VAL A 183 -7.25 3.66 4.47
C VAL A 183 -5.75 3.89 4.39
N ASP A 184 -4.98 2.83 4.59
CA ASP A 184 -3.55 2.88 4.31
C ASP A 184 -3.35 2.58 2.82
N THR A 185 -2.75 3.52 2.09
CA THR A 185 -2.48 3.37 0.66
C THR A 185 -0.99 3.44 0.38
N ALA A 186 -0.53 2.66 -0.60
CA ALA A 186 0.87 2.63 -1.00
C ALA A 186 0.98 2.43 -2.50
N TRP A 187 1.94 3.12 -3.12
CA TRP A 187 2.37 2.83 -4.48
C TRP A 187 3.50 1.79 -4.45
N LEU A 188 3.40 0.79 -5.32
CA LEU A 188 4.36 -0.29 -5.42
C LEU A 188 5.06 -0.24 -6.79
N ASP A 189 6.38 -0.15 -6.74
CA ASP A 189 7.24 -0.31 -7.91
C ASP A 189 7.40 -1.82 -8.21
N ILE A 190 6.46 -2.37 -8.98
CA ILE A 190 6.48 -3.78 -9.39
C ILE A 190 7.31 -3.93 -10.67
N ALA A 191 8.28 -4.83 -10.65
CA ALA A 191 9.09 -5.22 -11.81
C ALA A 191 8.53 -6.47 -12.50
N GLU A 192 8.98 -6.71 -13.74
CA GLU A 192 8.67 -7.96 -14.44
C GLU A 192 9.17 -9.17 -13.65
N GLY A 193 8.31 -10.17 -13.47
CA GLY A 193 8.60 -11.38 -12.70
C GLY A 193 8.37 -11.25 -11.19
N ASP A 194 8.08 -10.05 -10.68
CA ASP A 194 7.60 -9.90 -9.30
C ASP A 194 6.22 -10.52 -9.17
N ARG A 195 5.93 -11.08 -7.99
CA ARG A 195 4.58 -11.52 -7.63
C ARG A 195 4.14 -10.81 -6.37
N VAL A 196 2.85 -10.49 -6.28
CA VAL A 196 2.25 -9.93 -5.06
C VAL A 196 1.25 -10.94 -4.52
N LEU A 197 1.46 -11.36 -3.29
CA LEU A 197 0.51 -12.17 -2.53
C LEU A 197 -0.39 -11.25 -1.72
N LEU A 198 -1.70 -11.43 -1.85
CA LEU A 198 -2.72 -10.94 -0.91
C LEU A 198 -3.26 -12.15 -0.14
N CYS A 199 -3.39 -12.06 1.17
CA CYS A 199 -3.88 -13.18 1.97
C CYS A 199 -4.58 -12.78 3.27
N SER A 200 -5.52 -13.62 3.72
CA SER A 200 -6.11 -13.55 5.06
C SER A 200 -5.17 -14.14 6.11
N ASP A 201 -5.52 -13.96 7.38
CA ASP A 201 -4.68 -14.40 8.49
C ASP A 201 -4.56 -15.92 8.62
N GLY A 202 -5.54 -16.66 8.09
CA GLY A 202 -5.54 -18.11 8.05
C GLY A 202 -4.42 -18.70 7.19
N LEU A 203 -3.77 -17.91 6.33
CA LEU A 203 -2.55 -18.33 5.66
C LEU A 203 -1.32 -18.04 6.52
N TYR A 204 -1.04 -16.77 6.77
CA TYR A 204 0.27 -16.35 7.27
C TYR A 204 0.49 -16.68 8.75
N ARG A 205 -0.55 -16.98 9.54
CA ARG A 205 -0.42 -17.24 10.98
C ARG A 205 0.43 -18.47 11.33
N TYR A 206 0.64 -19.38 10.38
CA TYR A 206 1.35 -20.64 10.60
C TYR A 206 2.82 -20.60 10.16
N PHE A 207 3.23 -19.52 9.47
CA PHE A 207 4.52 -19.44 8.80
C PHE A 207 5.21 -18.14 9.16
N THR A 208 6.52 -18.21 9.38
CA THR A 208 7.37 -17.01 9.34
C THR A 208 7.42 -16.44 7.92
N ASP A 209 7.78 -15.16 7.76
CA ASP A 209 7.91 -14.55 6.43
C ASP A 209 8.84 -15.34 5.48
N VAL A 210 9.90 -15.97 6.04
CA VAL A 210 10.84 -16.80 5.28
C VAL A 210 10.20 -18.10 4.83
N GLU A 211 9.45 -18.78 5.70
CA GLU A 211 8.73 -20.01 5.35
C GLU A 211 7.60 -19.74 4.37
N LEU A 212 6.92 -18.61 4.52
CA LEU A 212 5.80 -18.21 3.67
C LEU A 212 6.22 -18.14 2.20
N ALA A 213 7.40 -17.59 1.89
CA ALA A 213 7.93 -17.50 0.53
C ALA A 213 8.05 -18.88 -0.14
N GLY A 214 8.56 -19.87 0.59
CA GLY A 214 8.68 -21.25 0.12
C GLY A 214 7.31 -21.89 -0.10
N VAL A 215 6.40 -21.75 0.87
CA VAL A 215 5.05 -22.33 0.81
C VAL A 215 4.26 -21.79 -0.39
N VAL A 216 4.28 -20.49 -0.63
CA VAL A 216 3.53 -19.88 -1.74
C VAL A 216 4.20 -20.08 -3.09
N SER A 217 5.48 -20.46 -3.13
CA SER A 217 6.18 -20.77 -4.36
C SER A 217 5.62 -22.01 -5.08
N GLU A 218 5.04 -22.95 -4.32
CA GLU A 218 4.38 -24.16 -4.82
C GLU A 218 2.97 -23.88 -5.38
N GLY A 219 2.46 -22.66 -5.20
CA GLY A 219 1.17 -22.20 -5.70
C GLY A 219 0.09 -22.09 -4.60
N VAL A 220 -1.00 -21.40 -4.93
CA VAL A 220 -2.06 -21.06 -3.97
C VAL A 220 -2.71 -22.30 -3.34
N SER A 221 -2.98 -23.34 -4.13
CA SER A 221 -3.59 -24.57 -3.60
C SER A 221 -2.67 -25.25 -2.57
N ALA A 222 -1.38 -25.38 -2.90
CA ALA A 222 -0.40 -25.97 -1.99
C ALA A 222 -0.23 -25.15 -0.71
N ALA A 223 -0.26 -23.81 -0.83
CA ALA A 223 -0.19 -22.92 0.31
C ALA A 223 -1.40 -23.07 1.26
N ILE A 224 -2.61 -23.20 0.70
CA ILE A 224 -3.83 -23.47 1.47
C ILE A 224 -3.75 -24.84 2.15
N ASP A 225 -3.32 -25.88 1.43
CA ASP A 225 -3.16 -27.23 1.98
C ASP A 225 -2.13 -27.25 3.12
N ALA A 226 -1.03 -26.51 2.99
CA ALA A 226 -0.01 -26.37 4.01
C ALA A 226 -0.55 -25.67 5.26
N ALA A 227 -1.30 -24.56 5.12
CA ALA A 227 -1.94 -23.87 6.24
C ALA A 227 -2.94 -24.78 6.97
N ASN A 228 -3.73 -25.54 6.20
CA ASN A 228 -4.65 -26.53 6.73
C ASN A 228 -3.91 -27.67 7.46
N ALA A 229 -2.77 -28.13 6.95
CA ALA A 229 -1.94 -29.13 7.60
C ALA A 229 -1.32 -28.62 8.90
N ALA A 230 -0.92 -27.35 8.96
CA ALA A 230 -0.30 -26.71 10.13
C ALA A 230 -1.30 -26.41 11.27
N GLY A 231 -2.59 -26.35 10.98
CA GLY A 231 -3.64 -26.26 11.99
C GLY A 231 -5.04 -26.09 11.44
N GLY A 232 -5.20 -25.28 10.37
CA GLY A 232 -6.50 -25.05 9.74
C GLY A 232 -7.56 -24.48 10.69
N LEU A 233 -7.15 -23.63 11.64
CA LEU A 233 -8.00 -23.05 12.68
C LEU A 233 -8.94 -21.93 12.18
N ASP A 234 -8.70 -21.42 10.97
CA ASP A 234 -9.46 -20.31 10.36
C ASP A 234 -9.74 -20.55 8.89
N ASN A 235 -10.60 -19.69 8.32
CA ASN A 235 -10.71 -19.56 6.88
C ASN A 235 -9.37 -19.11 6.29
N VAL A 236 -9.02 -19.63 5.12
CA VAL A 236 -7.74 -19.32 4.48
C VAL A 236 -8.00 -18.89 3.04
N THR A 237 -7.54 -17.70 2.70
CA THR A 237 -7.71 -17.13 1.37
C THR A 237 -6.43 -16.50 0.89
N ALA A 238 -6.08 -16.73 -0.37
CA ALA A 238 -4.89 -16.20 -1.00
C ALA A 238 -5.13 -15.87 -2.47
N VAL A 239 -4.55 -14.74 -2.91
CA VAL A 239 -4.49 -14.32 -4.31
C VAL A 239 -3.03 -13.98 -4.63
N ILE A 240 -2.43 -14.68 -5.58
CA ILE A 240 -1.11 -14.36 -6.10
C ILE A 240 -1.27 -13.71 -7.46
N VAL A 241 -0.78 -12.47 -7.58
CA VAL A 241 -0.80 -11.68 -8.80
C VAL A 241 0.62 -11.64 -9.37
N SER A 242 0.78 -12.07 -10.61
CA SER A 242 2.07 -12.09 -11.31
C SER A 242 2.17 -10.93 -12.29
N ALA A 243 3.30 -10.24 -12.25
CA ALA A 243 3.66 -9.18 -13.17
C ALA A 243 4.24 -9.74 -14.48
N GLU A 244 3.44 -9.77 -15.55
CA GLU A 244 3.86 -10.28 -16.86
C GLU A 244 4.21 -9.17 -17.86
N SER A 245 5.21 -9.45 -18.70
CA SER A 245 5.71 -8.52 -19.71
C SER A 245 4.65 -8.24 -20.77
N GLY A 246 4.38 -6.95 -21.01
CA GLY A 246 3.94 -6.49 -22.33
C GLY A 246 5.19 -6.04 -23.08
N SER A 247 5.39 -6.50 -24.32
CA SER A 247 6.66 -6.35 -25.03
C SER A 247 7.26 -4.93 -24.93
N ALA A 248 8.55 -4.88 -24.59
CA ALA A 248 9.48 -3.75 -24.58
C ALA A 248 9.64 -2.95 -23.25
N SER A 249 10.78 -3.24 -22.60
CA SER A 249 11.70 -2.29 -21.96
C SER A 249 11.30 -1.63 -20.63
N ARG A 250 11.74 -2.24 -19.52
CA ARG A 250 12.88 -1.80 -18.67
C ARG A 250 12.94 -2.72 -17.44
N ARG A 251 13.96 -3.59 -17.36
CA ARG A 251 14.39 -4.12 -16.05
C ARG A 251 14.82 -2.92 -15.21
N ARG A 252 13.97 -2.45 -14.30
CA ARG A 252 14.38 -1.55 -13.23
C ARG A 252 14.95 -2.43 -12.13
N ASP A 253 16.22 -2.24 -11.78
CA ASP A 253 16.83 -2.83 -10.58
C ASP A 253 16.18 -2.20 -9.33
N VAL A 254 15.02 -2.70 -8.95
CA VAL A 254 14.22 -2.18 -7.82
C VAL A 254 14.94 -2.41 -6.49
N GLY A 255 15.68 -3.52 -6.34
CA GLY A 255 16.45 -3.84 -5.13
C GLY A 255 17.56 -2.83 -4.80
N LEU A 256 18.32 -2.38 -5.81
CA LEU A 256 19.30 -1.31 -5.64
C LEU A 256 18.65 0.07 -5.42
N HIS A 257 17.44 0.30 -5.94
CA HIS A 257 16.72 1.55 -5.73
C HIS A 257 16.23 1.71 -4.30
N THR A 258 15.70 0.67 -3.65
CA THR A 258 15.19 0.80 -2.26
C THR A 258 16.28 1.21 -1.29
N GLN A 259 17.43 0.53 -1.27
CA GLN A 259 18.55 0.92 -0.40
C GLN A 259 19.07 2.32 -0.71
N SER A 260 19.19 2.68 -1.99
CA SER A 260 19.65 4.01 -2.40
C SER A 260 18.67 5.11 -1.99
N LYS A 261 17.36 4.86 -2.09
CA LYS A 261 16.30 5.76 -1.62
C LYS A 261 16.32 5.91 -0.10
N VAL A 262 16.47 4.80 0.63
CA VAL A 262 16.66 4.81 2.09
C VAL A 262 17.84 5.72 2.45
N MET A 263 19.01 5.54 1.82
CA MET A 263 20.18 6.37 2.10
C MET A 263 19.96 7.85 1.76
N ALA A 264 19.24 8.14 0.67
CA ALA A 264 18.92 9.52 0.29
C ALA A 264 17.98 10.21 1.31
N ILE A 265 17.02 9.47 1.87
CA ILE A 265 16.03 10.01 2.82
C ILE A 265 16.59 10.08 4.25
N GLN A 266 17.40 9.10 4.66
CA GLN A 266 18.01 9.03 6.00
C GLN A 266 18.85 10.26 6.35
N ASN A 267 19.44 10.92 5.34
CA ASN A 267 20.25 12.11 5.54
C ASN A 267 19.44 13.39 5.78
N LEU A 268 18.11 13.34 5.66
CA LEU A 268 17.24 14.47 5.98
C LEU A 268 17.04 14.59 7.49
N PHE A 269 17.05 15.83 7.98
CA PHE A 269 16.84 16.12 9.41
C PHE A 269 15.49 15.57 9.93
N LEU A 270 14.47 15.53 9.07
CA LEU A 270 13.12 15.02 9.36
C LEU A 270 13.09 13.51 9.62
N PHE A 271 14.00 12.75 9.02
CA PHE A 271 13.96 11.28 9.01
C PHE A 271 15.18 10.64 9.69
N LYS A 272 16.11 11.44 10.20
CA LYS A 272 17.37 10.98 10.82
C LYS A 272 17.16 10.06 12.03
N TYR A 273 16.02 10.18 12.72
CA TYR A 273 15.69 9.40 13.91
C TYR A 273 14.80 8.20 13.63
N LEU A 274 14.38 8.00 12.38
CA LEU A 274 13.55 6.88 12.01
C LEU A 274 14.38 5.59 11.92
N ASN A 275 13.84 4.52 12.49
CA ASN A 275 14.37 3.18 12.31
C ASN A 275 14.09 2.67 10.88
N TYR A 276 14.63 1.50 10.54
CA TYR A 276 14.50 0.95 9.18
C TYR A 276 13.04 0.68 8.79
N GLN A 277 12.20 0.20 9.70
CA GLN A 277 10.78 -0.06 9.41
C GLN A 277 10.00 1.24 9.18
N GLU A 278 10.25 2.26 10.01
CA GLU A 278 9.67 3.60 9.84
C GLU A 278 10.13 4.24 8.52
N MET A 279 11.40 4.04 8.14
CA MET A 279 11.93 4.48 6.86
C MET A 279 11.25 3.79 5.68
N VAL A 280 10.97 2.48 5.79
CA VAL A 280 10.19 1.75 4.79
C VAL A 280 8.77 2.30 4.70
N SER A 281 8.16 2.72 5.81
CA SER A 281 6.86 3.42 5.79
C SER A 281 6.92 4.77 5.08
N VAL A 282 8.01 5.55 5.26
CA VAL A 282 8.24 6.78 4.50
C VAL A 282 8.36 6.49 2.99
N LEU A 283 9.04 5.42 2.61
CA LEU A 283 9.18 5.06 1.20
C LEU A 283 7.85 4.74 0.51
N LYS A 284 6.82 4.31 1.24
CA LYS A 284 5.49 4.02 0.67
C LYS A 284 4.79 5.26 0.11
N VAL A 285 5.06 6.43 0.68
CA VAL A 285 4.47 7.71 0.26
C VAL A 285 5.37 8.50 -0.68
N VAL A 286 6.65 8.13 -0.79
CA VAL A 286 7.59 8.76 -1.72
C VAL A 286 7.28 8.34 -3.16
N TYR A 287 7.42 9.26 -4.11
CA TYR A 287 7.45 8.94 -5.55
C TYR A 287 8.61 9.59 -6.26
N GLU A 288 9.05 8.99 -7.36
CA GLU A 288 10.03 9.57 -8.26
C GLU A 288 9.35 10.48 -9.29
N ARG A 289 10.01 11.60 -9.60
CA ARG A 289 9.74 12.40 -10.80
C ARG A 289 11.03 12.59 -11.58
N HIS A 290 10.93 12.51 -12.90
CA HIS A 290 12.03 12.76 -13.81
C HIS A 290 11.82 14.07 -14.57
N PHE A 291 12.90 14.83 -14.74
CA PHE A 291 12.92 16.11 -15.39
C PHE A 291 14.01 16.18 -16.44
N ALA A 292 13.69 16.70 -17.61
CA ALA A 292 14.65 17.05 -18.64
C ALA A 292 15.41 18.36 -18.27
N PRO A 293 16.61 18.60 -18.83
CA PRO A 293 17.32 19.85 -18.63
C PRO A 293 16.46 21.07 -18.98
N GLY A 294 16.39 22.04 -18.07
CA GLY A 294 15.59 23.25 -18.20
C GLY A 294 14.14 23.12 -17.76
N GLU A 295 13.65 21.93 -17.40
CA GLU A 295 12.29 21.77 -16.88
C GLU A 295 12.15 22.30 -15.47
N VAL A 296 11.01 22.94 -15.21
CA VAL A 296 10.72 23.57 -13.93
C VAL A 296 10.06 22.57 -13.00
N ILE A 297 10.67 22.39 -11.82
CA ILE A 297 10.20 21.47 -10.78
C ILE A 297 9.14 22.16 -9.92
N CYS A 298 9.40 23.40 -9.51
CA CYS A 298 8.44 24.29 -8.83
C CYS A 298 8.80 25.76 -9.08
N ARG A 299 7.83 26.68 -9.00
CA ARG A 299 8.06 28.12 -9.15
C ARG A 299 7.91 28.85 -7.83
N GLU A 300 8.68 29.93 -7.69
CA GLU A 300 8.46 30.90 -6.62
C GLU A 300 7.01 31.40 -6.65
N GLY A 301 6.36 31.43 -5.49
CA GLY A 301 4.95 31.79 -5.34
C GLY A 301 3.95 30.64 -5.50
N ASP A 302 4.36 29.48 -6.01
CA ASP A 302 3.49 28.29 -6.07
C ASP A 302 3.12 27.81 -4.66
N ARG A 303 2.07 26.99 -4.57
CA ARG A 303 1.69 26.38 -3.30
C ARG A 303 2.74 25.36 -2.84
N GLY A 304 3.08 25.40 -1.56
CA GLY A 304 4.13 24.59 -0.92
C GLY A 304 3.71 23.21 -0.43
N ASP A 305 3.03 22.40 -1.25
CA ASP A 305 2.41 21.15 -0.74
C ASP A 305 3.31 19.90 -0.81
N ALA A 306 4.58 20.03 -1.17
CA ALA A 306 5.51 18.90 -1.28
C ALA A 306 6.95 19.31 -0.95
N MET A 307 7.79 18.37 -0.54
CA MET A 307 9.25 18.56 -0.51
C MET A 307 9.93 17.62 -1.52
N PHE A 308 11.15 18.00 -1.93
CA PHE A 308 11.89 17.30 -2.97
C PHE A 308 13.28 16.91 -2.47
N ILE A 309 13.74 15.73 -2.87
CA ILE A 309 15.08 15.21 -2.62
C ILE A 309 15.69 14.88 -3.97
N VAL A 310 16.85 15.45 -4.30
CA VAL A 310 17.54 15.13 -5.54
C VAL A 310 18.12 13.73 -5.39
N PHE A 311 17.66 12.79 -6.22
CA PHE A 311 18.14 11.42 -6.23
C PHE A 311 19.25 11.22 -7.27
N GLY A 312 19.12 11.87 -8.41
CA GLY A 312 20.14 11.91 -9.47
C GLY A 312 20.04 13.20 -10.27
N GLY A 313 21.15 13.66 -10.84
CA GLY A 313 21.23 14.94 -11.55
C GLY A 313 21.45 16.13 -10.61
N ALA A 314 21.06 17.33 -11.06
CA ALA A 314 21.26 18.58 -10.33
C ALA A 314 20.14 19.59 -10.59
N VAL A 315 19.79 20.36 -9.56
CA VAL A 315 18.71 21.35 -9.59
C VAL A 315 19.26 22.73 -9.26
N ASP A 316 19.04 23.70 -10.13
CA ASP A 316 19.33 25.11 -9.83
C ASP A 316 18.14 25.75 -9.14
N VAL A 317 18.39 26.39 -8.00
CA VAL A 317 17.41 27.10 -7.19
C VAL A 317 17.67 28.59 -7.28
N SER A 318 16.66 29.37 -7.64
CA SER A 318 16.76 30.82 -7.83
C SER A 318 15.58 31.58 -7.22
N ARG A 319 15.80 32.85 -6.86
CA ARG A 319 14.77 33.78 -6.41
C ARG A 319 14.78 35.01 -7.30
N GLY A 320 13.68 35.24 -8.02
CA GLY A 320 13.69 36.16 -9.17
C GLY A 320 14.82 35.85 -10.15
N ALA A 321 15.70 36.83 -10.41
CA ALA A 321 16.86 36.66 -11.28
C ALA A 321 18.13 36.17 -10.56
N VAL A 322 18.09 36.02 -9.23
CA VAL A 322 19.27 35.67 -8.42
C VAL A 322 19.34 34.16 -8.24
N HIS A 323 20.44 33.56 -8.71
CA HIS A 323 20.75 32.17 -8.41
C HIS A 323 21.18 32.02 -6.95
N LEU A 324 20.50 31.14 -6.20
CA LEU A 324 20.76 30.91 -4.78
C LEU A 324 21.76 29.76 -4.59
N THR A 325 21.50 28.62 -5.23
CA THR A 325 22.33 27.41 -5.08
C THR A 325 22.03 26.38 -6.17
N THR A 326 22.94 25.42 -6.34
CA THR A 326 22.70 24.17 -7.08
C THR A 326 22.63 23.01 -6.08
N VAL A 327 21.54 22.25 -6.12
CA VAL A 327 21.31 21.07 -5.26
C VAL A 327 21.62 19.80 -6.05
N GLY A 328 22.60 19.03 -5.60
CA GLY A 328 22.96 17.72 -6.17
C GLY A 328 22.37 16.55 -5.39
N PRO A 329 22.71 15.30 -5.75
CA PRO A 329 22.14 14.09 -5.15
C PRO A 329 22.30 14.03 -3.63
N GLY A 330 21.26 13.60 -2.92
CA GLY A 330 21.16 13.62 -1.45
C GLY A 330 20.80 14.99 -0.86
N GLY A 331 20.87 16.06 -1.67
CA GLY A 331 20.34 17.37 -1.30
C GLY A 331 18.83 17.42 -1.41
N HIS A 332 18.21 18.39 -0.71
CA HIS A 332 16.76 18.59 -0.70
C HIS A 332 16.40 20.06 -0.85
N PHE A 333 15.16 20.33 -1.25
CA PHE A 333 14.60 21.67 -1.35
C PHE A 333 13.08 21.67 -1.18
N GLY A 334 12.54 22.83 -0.84
CA GLY A 334 11.10 23.06 -0.70
C GLY A 334 10.54 22.69 0.68
N GLU A 335 11.40 22.34 1.63
CA GLU A 335 11.08 21.96 3.01
C GLU A 335 10.38 23.07 3.79
N VAL A 336 10.78 24.34 3.62
CA VAL A 336 10.17 25.47 4.34
C VAL A 336 8.69 25.63 3.97
N ALA A 337 8.41 25.64 2.66
CA ALA A 337 7.06 25.76 2.15
C ALA A 337 6.21 24.54 2.52
N PHE A 338 6.83 23.36 2.63
CA PHE A 338 6.26 22.09 3.06
C PHE A 338 6.00 22.00 4.59
N MET A 339 6.75 22.71 5.43
CA MET A 339 6.51 22.76 6.88
C MET A 339 5.46 23.82 7.27
N ASP A 340 5.56 25.05 6.74
CA ASP A 340 4.88 26.22 7.32
C ASP A 340 3.60 26.68 6.59
N GLY A 341 3.16 25.94 5.58
CA GLY A 341 1.99 26.26 4.75
C GLY A 341 2.21 27.37 3.71
N GLN A 342 3.39 27.98 3.69
CA GLN A 342 3.67 29.18 2.90
C GLN A 342 3.89 28.87 1.41
N PRO A 343 3.71 29.87 0.53
CA PRO A 343 4.11 29.76 -0.88
C PRO A 343 5.62 29.46 -1.03
N ARG A 344 6.00 28.87 -2.15
CA ARG A 344 7.40 28.59 -2.49
C ARG A 344 8.23 29.87 -2.47
N SER A 345 9.36 29.84 -1.76
CA SER A 345 10.28 30.96 -1.63
C SER A 345 11.25 31.13 -2.80
N ALA A 346 11.34 30.12 -3.68
CA ALA A 346 12.27 30.07 -4.80
C ALA A 346 11.72 29.19 -5.93
N THR A 347 12.23 29.42 -7.14
CA THR A 347 12.02 28.57 -8.32
C THR A 347 13.13 27.51 -8.37
N ALA A 348 12.78 26.28 -8.71
CA ALA A 348 13.71 25.17 -8.88
C ALA A 348 13.61 24.61 -10.30
N ILE A 349 14.74 24.51 -11.00
CA ILE A 349 14.83 24.08 -12.40
C ILE A 349 15.88 22.98 -12.52
N ALA A 350 15.56 21.90 -13.24
CA ALA A 350 16.51 20.85 -13.53
C ALA A 350 17.66 21.40 -14.41
N ARG A 351 18.90 21.34 -13.94
CA ARG A 351 20.08 21.79 -14.68
C ARG A 351 20.49 20.80 -15.76
N GLU A 352 20.30 19.52 -15.46
CA GLU A 352 20.60 18.36 -16.30
C GLU A 352 19.49 17.31 -16.13
N PRO A 353 19.53 16.13 -16.80
CA PRO A 353 18.52 15.10 -16.58
C PRO A 353 18.50 14.72 -15.09
N THR A 354 17.38 15.00 -14.43
CA THR A 354 17.28 14.98 -12.97
C THR A 354 16.15 14.08 -12.51
N THR A 355 16.43 13.23 -11.54
CA THR A 355 15.42 12.44 -10.81
C THR A 355 15.30 13.00 -9.40
N VAL A 356 14.09 13.31 -8.98
CA VAL A 356 13.80 13.73 -7.60
C VAL A 356 12.82 12.77 -6.93
N LEU A 357 13.02 12.52 -5.65
CA LEU A 357 12.02 11.92 -4.77
C LEU A 357 11.12 13.03 -4.25
N VAL A 358 9.82 12.82 -4.28
CA VAL A 358 8.78 13.75 -3.85
C VAL A 358 8.06 13.18 -2.65
N ILE A 359 7.85 14.02 -1.64
CA ILE A 359 7.03 13.71 -0.47
C ILE A 359 5.96 14.79 -0.38
N ASP A 360 4.70 14.41 -0.60
CA ASP A 360 3.56 15.31 -0.45
C ASP A 360 3.22 15.55 1.03
N ARG A 361 2.81 16.77 1.37
CA ARG A 361 2.52 17.20 2.75
C ARG A 361 1.42 16.35 3.39
N ASN A 362 0.37 16.05 2.64
CA ASN A 362 -0.75 15.26 3.16
C ASN A 362 -0.29 13.84 3.52
N ASP A 363 0.53 13.24 2.66
CA ASP A 363 1.03 11.89 2.87
C ASP A 363 2.05 11.86 4.01
N PHE A 364 2.90 12.89 4.13
CA PHE A 364 3.79 13.05 5.28
C PHE A 364 3.02 13.22 6.60
N HIS A 365 1.97 14.03 6.63
CA HIS A 365 1.15 14.17 7.83
C HIS A 365 0.39 12.89 8.18
N ALA A 366 0.02 12.07 7.20
CA ALA A 366 -0.55 10.75 7.46
C ALA A 366 0.44 9.85 8.20
N LEU A 367 1.75 9.96 7.92
CA LEU A 367 2.80 9.24 8.63
C LEU A 367 3.04 9.74 10.06
N THR A 368 2.80 11.02 10.35
CA THR A 368 3.06 11.62 11.68
C THR A 368 1.83 11.66 12.60
N ARG A 369 0.68 11.12 12.18
CA ARG A 369 -0.57 11.08 12.97
C ARG A 369 -0.83 9.73 13.64
N THR A 370 0.18 8.85 13.67
CA THR A 370 0.34 7.83 14.71
C THR A 370 0.72 8.50 16.02
#